data_AF-A0A524HXC7-F1
#
_entry.id   AF-A0A524HXC7-F1
#
_cell.length_a   1.000
_cell.length_b   1.000
_cell.length_c   1.000
_cell.angle_alpha   90.00
_cell.angle_beta   90.00
_cell.angle_gamma   90.00
#
_symmetry.space_group_name_H-M   'P 1'
#
loop_
_entity.id
_entity.type
_entity.pdbx_description
1 polymer ?
#
loop_
_entity_poly.entity_id
_entity_poly.type
_entity_poly.pdbx_seq_one_letter_code
_entity_poly.pdbx_strand_id
1 'polypeptide(L)'
;MSTSLVAALAIMVGVTACSDSAGVDPGDPAVLSAAEVAEIGNTFEEEADLSFGALFHRGTLGWFDLSMPSLKALFPPGTRAHLPSPLIACLSASPLPIDDPDGDGVPTDLTISFDPAGCEFTNPRRAVRFALTGSVHVSDPLPNSPGYDLMEVLTDFGHTFTSGNGAHTAQTTRNGTRSVSQAANLLTAAEQLVSARSGTLGPEKTVTSDWVVEFTGDADIMHGDPLPSGSITVEGAWTFTRGPQVREFVMTTVTPLVYDASCTSDRPSRRIAAGELHAELVVDGVLRGTLSVVWTGCGTGPTRQFTPA
;
A
#
# COMPACT_ATOMS: atom_id res chain seq x y z
N MET A 1 21.54 44.79 9.00
CA MET A 1 21.22 44.59 10.43
C MET A 1 20.31 43.38 10.52
N SER A 2 20.71 42.43 11.38
CA SER A 2 19.91 41.32 11.97
C SER A 2 19.56 40.14 11.04
N THR A 3 20.33 39.03 11.03
CA THR A 3 20.29 37.81 11.89
C THR A 3 18.91 37.12 11.94
N SER A 4 18.68 36.00 11.25
CA SER A 4 18.98 34.59 11.63
C SER A 4 17.71 33.85 12.06
N LEU A 5 17.40 32.69 11.47
CA LEU A 5 17.30 31.42 12.22
C LEU A 5 17.24 30.21 11.27
N VAL A 6 18.16 29.30 11.51
CA VAL A 6 18.24 27.92 10.98
C VAL A 6 17.41 27.04 11.90
N ALA A 7 16.54 26.19 11.35
CA ALA A 7 15.91 25.09 12.10
C ALA A 7 16.48 23.77 11.60
N ALA A 8 17.45 23.25 12.36
CA ALA A 8 17.94 21.88 12.25
C ALA A 8 16.94 20.95 12.97
N LEU A 9 16.41 19.96 12.25
CA LEU A 9 15.60 18.91 12.85
C LEU A 9 16.56 17.82 13.35
N ALA A 10 16.72 17.74 14.67
CA ALA A 10 17.47 16.69 15.35
C ALA A 10 16.66 15.39 15.33
N ILE A 11 17.19 14.37 14.66
CA ILE A 11 16.71 12.98 14.79
C ILE A 11 17.25 12.47 16.12
N MET A 12 16.40 12.37 17.14
CA MET A 12 16.72 11.63 18.36
C MET A 12 16.56 10.14 18.09
N VAL A 13 17.68 9.49 17.77
CA VAL A 13 17.81 8.03 17.83
C VAL A 13 18.00 7.65 19.30
N GLY A 14 16.91 7.33 19.99
CA GLY A 14 16.95 6.70 21.30
C GLY A 14 17.17 5.20 21.16
N VAL A 15 18.43 4.77 21.01
CA VAL A 15 18.81 3.37 21.19
C VAL A 15 19.48 3.25 22.55
N THR A 16 18.73 2.79 23.54
CA THR A 16 19.27 2.36 24.82
C THR A 16 19.12 0.85 24.98
N ALA A 17 20.25 0.26 25.39
CA ALA A 17 20.47 -1.08 25.92
C ALA A 17 20.74 -2.22 24.92
N CYS A 18 22.04 -2.44 24.71
CA CYS A 18 22.61 -3.76 24.49
C CYS A 18 22.14 -4.74 25.58
N SER A 19 21.75 -5.93 25.18
CA SER A 19 21.80 -7.13 26.02
C SER A 19 22.29 -8.27 25.13
N ASP A 20 23.27 -9.01 25.63
CA ASP A 20 24.06 -10.00 24.92
C ASP A 20 23.17 -10.97 24.12
N SER A 21 23.32 -10.98 22.80
CA SER A 21 22.71 -11.99 21.95
C SER A 21 23.45 -13.31 22.17
N ALA A 22 22.93 -14.15 23.06
CA ALA A 22 23.16 -15.58 22.96
C ALA A 22 22.87 -16.00 21.51
N GLY A 23 23.80 -16.73 20.90
CA GLY A 23 23.85 -16.98 19.46
C GLY A 23 22.51 -17.41 18.87
N VAL A 24 21.87 -16.49 18.15
CA VAL A 24 20.80 -16.81 17.22
C VAL A 24 21.49 -17.38 15.99
N ASP A 25 21.20 -18.64 15.65
CA ASP A 25 21.62 -19.18 14.37
C ASP A 25 20.88 -18.40 13.26
N PRO A 26 21.58 -17.65 12.39
CA PRO A 26 20.93 -16.89 11.31
C PRO A 26 20.20 -17.80 10.30
N GLY A 27 20.35 -19.12 10.40
CA GLY A 27 19.61 -20.11 9.63
C GLY A 27 18.33 -20.63 10.29
N ASP A 28 18.07 -20.36 11.59
CA ASP A 28 16.88 -20.88 12.26
C ASP A 28 15.62 -20.14 11.76
N PRO A 29 14.67 -20.83 11.10
CA PRO A 29 13.44 -20.19 10.66
C PRO A 29 12.52 -19.75 11.81
N ALA A 30 12.76 -20.22 13.04
CA ALA A 30 11.93 -19.94 14.19
C ALA A 30 12.29 -18.65 14.94
N VAL A 31 13.42 -18.00 14.61
CA VAL A 31 13.87 -16.78 15.31
C VAL A 31 14.08 -15.65 14.30
N LEU A 32 13.56 -14.46 14.64
CA LEU A 32 13.81 -13.24 13.87
C LEU A 32 14.87 -12.39 14.56
N SER A 33 15.91 -12.01 13.83
CA SER A 33 16.85 -10.98 14.28
C SER A 33 16.17 -9.61 14.35
N ALA A 34 16.72 -8.66 15.13
CA ALA A 34 16.19 -7.31 15.20
C ALA A 34 16.14 -6.59 13.83
N ALA A 35 17.11 -6.89 12.95
CA ALA A 35 17.15 -6.36 11.59
C ALA A 35 16.02 -6.94 10.72
N GLU A 36 15.77 -8.26 10.81
CA GLU A 36 14.64 -8.90 10.14
C GLU A 36 13.30 -8.35 10.65
N VAL A 37 13.14 -8.18 11.96
CA VAL A 37 11.92 -7.59 12.54
C VAL A 37 11.66 -6.19 11.99
N ALA A 38 12.70 -5.35 11.91
CA ALA A 38 12.57 -4.01 11.33
C ALA A 38 12.20 -4.05 9.84
N GLU A 39 12.84 -4.92 9.06
CA GLU A 39 12.60 -5.09 7.63
C GLU A 39 11.20 -5.63 7.33
N ILE A 40 10.82 -6.73 7.98
CA ILE A 40 9.50 -7.36 7.89
C ILE A 40 8.44 -6.36 8.32
N GLY A 41 8.64 -5.69 9.45
CA GLY A 41 7.70 -4.69 9.95
C GLY A 41 7.49 -3.51 9.00
N ASN A 42 8.56 -2.99 8.39
CA ASN A 42 8.44 -1.91 7.40
C ASN A 42 7.71 -2.37 6.15
N THR A 43 8.04 -3.58 5.68
CA THR A 43 7.40 -4.18 4.51
C THR A 43 5.91 -4.42 4.76
N PHE A 44 5.57 -4.92 5.95
CA PHE A 44 4.19 -5.11 6.39
C PHE A 44 3.43 -3.77 6.42
N GLU A 45 3.99 -2.71 7.01
CA GLU A 45 3.35 -1.39 7.04
C GLU A 45 3.09 -0.84 5.64
N GLU A 46 4.02 -1.03 4.70
CA GLU A 46 3.83 -0.62 3.29
C GLU A 46 2.68 -1.38 2.61
N GLU A 47 2.55 -2.69 2.83
CA GLU A 47 1.43 -3.45 2.27
C GLU A 47 0.10 -3.08 2.97
N ALA A 48 0.11 -2.88 4.30
CA ALA A 48 -1.06 -2.40 5.03
C ALA A 48 -1.50 -0.99 4.57
N ASP A 49 -0.55 -0.09 4.29
CA ASP A 49 -0.85 1.23 3.70
C ASP A 49 -1.57 1.11 2.35
N LEU A 50 -1.22 0.10 1.54
CA LEU A 50 -1.89 -0.16 0.26
C LEU A 50 -3.30 -0.71 0.47
N SER A 51 -3.49 -1.65 1.38
CA SER A 51 -4.81 -2.24 1.67
C SER A 51 -5.75 -1.21 2.32
N PHE A 52 -5.25 -0.43 3.27
CA PHE A 52 -6.02 0.67 3.88
C PHE A 52 -6.29 1.78 2.86
N GLY A 53 -5.30 2.11 2.04
CA GLY A 53 -5.47 3.02 0.91
C GLY A 53 -6.54 2.55 -0.06
N ALA A 54 -6.72 1.23 -0.23
CA ALA A 54 -7.78 0.71 -1.07
C ALA A 54 -9.18 1.05 -0.56
N LEU A 55 -9.39 0.91 0.75
CA LEU A 55 -10.65 1.28 1.42
C LEU A 55 -10.91 2.80 1.33
N PHE A 56 -9.88 3.62 1.54
CA PHE A 56 -10.05 5.07 1.72
C PHE A 56 -9.97 5.88 0.43
N HIS A 57 -9.29 5.34 -0.58
CA HIS A 57 -8.92 6.04 -1.80
C HIS A 57 -9.22 5.20 -3.05
N ARG A 58 -10.15 4.25 -3.01
CA ARG A 58 -10.58 3.49 -4.20
C ARG A 58 -9.42 2.75 -4.88
N GLY A 59 -8.60 2.08 -4.08
CA GLY A 59 -7.52 1.24 -4.60
C GLY A 59 -6.42 2.01 -5.34
N THR A 60 -5.93 1.36 -6.38
CA THR A 60 -4.93 1.88 -7.30
C THR A 60 -5.51 3.02 -8.14
N LEU A 61 -6.84 3.07 -8.34
CA LEU A 61 -7.50 4.16 -9.05
C LEU A 61 -7.42 5.52 -8.35
N GLY A 62 -7.46 5.62 -7.02
CA GLY A 62 -7.33 6.95 -6.37
C GLY A 62 -5.94 7.55 -6.45
N TRP A 63 -4.91 6.75 -6.70
CA TRP A 63 -3.59 7.26 -7.08
C TRP A 63 -3.62 7.94 -8.46
N PHE A 64 -4.53 7.47 -9.33
CA PHE A 64 -4.74 8.00 -10.66
C PHE A 64 -5.93 8.94 -10.77
N ASP A 65 -6.77 9.08 -9.74
CA ASP A 65 -8.08 9.73 -9.70
C ASP A 65 -8.65 10.09 -11.09
N LEU A 66 -9.29 9.08 -11.72
CA LEU A 66 -9.99 9.18 -13.00
C LEU A 66 -11.15 10.19 -12.99
N SER A 67 -11.65 10.55 -11.80
CA SER A 67 -12.75 11.50 -11.62
C SER A 67 -12.30 12.97 -11.63
N MET A 68 -10.99 13.24 -11.58
CA MET A 68 -10.49 14.60 -11.72
C MET A 68 -10.85 15.17 -13.11
N PRO A 69 -11.19 16.48 -13.19
CA PRO A 69 -11.36 17.19 -14.46
C PRO A 69 -10.16 17.02 -15.41
N SER A 70 -8.96 16.73 -14.88
CA SER A 70 -7.75 16.47 -15.66
C SER A 70 -7.75 15.16 -16.43
N LEU A 71 -8.48 14.12 -16.00
CA LEU A 71 -8.62 12.85 -16.74
C LEU A 71 -9.85 12.85 -17.67
N LYS A 72 -10.96 13.47 -17.26
CA LYS A 72 -12.07 13.83 -18.17
C LYS A 72 -11.63 14.75 -19.32
N ALA A 73 -10.62 15.59 -19.12
CA ALA A 73 -10.00 16.40 -20.17
C ALA A 73 -9.08 15.62 -21.13
N LEU A 74 -8.77 14.34 -20.85
CA LEU A 74 -7.97 13.47 -21.74
C LEU A 74 -8.80 12.75 -22.77
N PHE A 75 -10.11 12.67 -22.53
CA PHE A 75 -11.06 12.03 -23.43
C PHE A 75 -12.29 12.92 -23.71
N PRO A 76 -12.13 14.22 -24.10
CA PRO A 76 -13.28 14.96 -24.60
C PRO A 76 -13.70 14.38 -25.95
N PRO A 77 -15.00 14.26 -26.26
CA PRO A 77 -15.42 13.90 -27.60
C PRO A 77 -14.92 14.96 -28.60
N GLY A 78 -13.93 14.60 -29.40
CA GLY A 78 -13.53 15.35 -30.59
C GLY A 78 -12.47 16.45 -30.45
N THR A 79 -11.69 16.56 -29.36
CA THR A 79 -10.60 17.57 -29.31
C THR A 79 -9.28 17.02 -28.73
N ARG A 80 -8.18 17.25 -29.47
CA ARG A 80 -6.80 17.03 -29.02
C ARG A 80 -6.41 18.16 -28.05
N ALA A 81 -6.32 17.89 -26.74
CA ALA A 81 -5.80 18.84 -25.76
C ALA A 81 -4.70 18.20 -24.90
N HIS A 82 -3.62 18.97 -24.70
CA HIS A 82 -2.33 18.57 -24.13
C HIS A 82 -2.32 18.56 -22.59
N LEU A 83 -1.89 17.45 -21.97
CA LEU A 83 -1.27 17.45 -20.62
C LEU A 83 0.20 17.89 -20.69
N PRO A 84 0.86 18.23 -19.55
CA PRO A 84 2.31 18.14 -19.48
C PRO A 84 2.75 16.72 -19.90
N SER A 85 3.63 16.68 -20.90
CA SER A 85 3.68 15.66 -21.96
C SER A 85 4.70 14.51 -21.75
N PRO A 86 4.66 13.76 -20.63
CA PRO A 86 5.13 12.36 -20.67
C PRO A 86 4.17 11.30 -20.09
N LEU A 87 3.27 11.61 -19.15
CA LEU A 87 2.37 10.59 -18.55
C LEU A 87 1.32 10.04 -19.54
N ILE A 88 0.82 10.86 -20.48
CA ILE A 88 -0.13 10.40 -21.51
C ILE A 88 0.52 9.43 -22.50
N ALA A 89 1.78 9.68 -22.88
CA ALA A 89 2.38 8.98 -24.02
C ALA A 89 2.61 7.49 -23.76
N CYS A 90 2.52 7.07 -22.50
CA CYS A 90 2.90 5.75 -22.04
C CYS A 90 1.75 4.97 -21.40
N LEU A 91 0.64 5.64 -21.13
CA LEU A 91 -0.57 5.04 -20.63
C LEU A 91 -1.50 4.74 -21.80
N SER A 92 -2.06 3.54 -21.82
CA SER A 92 -3.18 3.17 -22.68
C SER A 92 -4.35 2.74 -21.83
N ALA A 93 -5.55 3.18 -22.21
CA ALA A 93 -6.80 2.84 -21.55
C ALA A 93 -7.72 2.16 -22.58
N SER A 94 -8.35 1.06 -22.18
CA SER A 94 -9.28 0.33 -23.04
C SER A 94 -10.31 -0.42 -22.19
N PRO A 95 -11.59 -0.46 -22.59
CA PRO A 95 -12.16 0.16 -23.79
C PRO A 95 -12.32 1.69 -23.70
N LEU A 96 -12.54 2.32 -24.85
CA LEU A 96 -12.95 3.74 -24.96
C LEU A 96 -14.22 3.83 -25.83
N PRO A 97 -15.22 4.66 -25.49
CA PRO A 97 -15.28 5.51 -24.28
C PRO A 97 -15.37 4.66 -23.00
N ILE A 98 -14.89 5.22 -21.89
CA ILE A 98 -15.01 4.60 -20.56
C ILE A 98 -16.47 4.68 -20.14
N ASP A 99 -17.02 3.54 -19.71
CA ASP A 99 -18.40 3.43 -19.23
C ASP A 99 -18.41 3.45 -17.69
N ASP A 100 -19.31 4.26 -17.13
CA ASP A 100 -19.55 4.47 -15.70
C ASP A 100 -21.01 4.95 -15.55
N PRO A 101 -21.99 4.02 -15.61
CA PRO A 101 -23.40 4.36 -15.75
C PRO A 101 -24.02 5.02 -14.51
N ASP A 102 -23.54 4.70 -13.32
CA ASP A 102 -24.03 5.27 -12.06
C ASP A 102 -23.22 6.47 -11.58
N GLY A 103 -22.09 6.76 -12.22
CA GLY A 103 -21.30 7.96 -12.02
C GLY A 103 -20.54 7.93 -10.70
N ASP A 104 -20.33 6.75 -10.14
CA ASP A 104 -19.65 6.57 -8.88
C ASP A 104 -18.14 6.72 -9.03
N GLY A 105 -17.61 6.68 -10.26
CA GLY A 105 -16.21 6.87 -10.61
C GLY A 105 -15.38 5.58 -10.65
N VAL A 106 -16.00 4.42 -10.49
CA VAL A 106 -15.45 3.10 -10.83
C VAL A 106 -15.99 2.71 -12.20
N PRO A 107 -15.13 2.46 -13.19
CA PRO A 107 -15.61 2.07 -14.52
C PRO A 107 -16.19 0.66 -14.52
N THR A 108 -17.22 0.42 -15.33
CA THR A 108 -17.80 -0.92 -15.53
C THR A 108 -16.73 -1.95 -15.89
N ASP A 109 -15.83 -1.57 -16.81
CA ASP A 109 -14.73 -2.38 -17.31
C ASP A 109 -13.66 -1.46 -17.89
N LEU A 110 -12.45 -1.47 -17.33
CA LEU A 110 -11.34 -0.65 -17.79
C LEU A 110 -10.00 -1.31 -17.53
N THR A 111 -9.17 -1.41 -18.56
CA THR A 111 -7.76 -1.76 -18.40
C THR A 111 -6.89 -0.55 -18.68
N ILE A 112 -6.03 -0.23 -17.72
CA ILE A 112 -4.99 0.79 -17.81
C ILE A 112 -3.64 0.09 -17.91
N SER A 113 -2.89 0.30 -18.99
CA SER A 113 -1.57 -0.31 -19.20
C SER A 113 -0.48 0.75 -19.37
N PHE A 114 0.70 0.48 -18.80
CA PHE A 114 1.86 1.36 -18.77
C PHE A 114 3.03 0.75 -19.57
N ASP A 115 3.42 1.41 -20.66
CA ASP A 115 4.60 1.06 -21.44
C ASP A 115 5.85 1.75 -20.85
N PRO A 116 6.84 1.02 -20.30
CA PRO A 116 8.06 1.60 -19.75
C PRO A 116 8.83 2.49 -20.74
N ALA A 117 8.77 2.22 -22.04
CA ALA A 117 9.47 3.02 -23.03
C ALA A 117 8.98 4.47 -23.08
N GLY A 118 7.72 4.71 -22.72
CA GLY A 118 7.15 6.05 -22.57
C GLY A 118 7.03 6.52 -21.12
N CYS A 119 7.05 5.60 -20.14
CA CYS A 119 6.75 5.89 -18.73
C CYS A 119 7.99 6.20 -17.88
N GLU A 120 9.10 6.63 -18.47
CA GLU A 120 10.28 7.08 -17.70
C GLU A 120 10.22 8.59 -17.43
N PHE A 121 10.21 8.96 -16.14
CA PHE A 121 10.17 10.32 -15.64
C PHE A 121 11.48 10.64 -14.94
N THR A 122 12.13 11.72 -15.35
CA THR A 122 13.31 12.22 -14.63
C THR A 122 12.91 13.42 -13.77
N ASN A 123 13.19 13.35 -12.46
CA ASN A 123 13.16 14.52 -11.58
C ASN A 123 14.52 15.23 -11.69
N PRO A 124 14.61 16.38 -12.38
CA PRO A 124 15.88 17.05 -12.62
C PRO A 124 16.50 17.65 -11.35
N ARG A 125 15.69 17.93 -10.31
CA ARG A 125 16.19 18.50 -9.05
C ARG A 125 16.84 17.46 -8.15
N ARG A 126 16.32 16.23 -8.17
CA ARG A 126 16.84 15.12 -7.35
C ARG A 126 17.74 14.18 -8.15
N ALA A 127 17.85 14.39 -9.46
CA ALA A 127 18.43 13.45 -10.41
C ALA A 127 17.93 12.05 -10.09
N VAL A 128 16.64 11.80 -10.27
CA VAL A 128 16.04 10.48 -10.05
C VAL A 128 15.24 10.14 -11.28
N ARG A 129 15.31 8.89 -11.74
CA ARG A 129 14.44 8.35 -12.76
C ARG A 129 13.38 7.47 -12.10
N PHE A 130 12.15 7.60 -12.56
CA PHE A 130 11.02 6.81 -12.13
C PHE A 130 10.38 6.19 -13.37
N ALA A 131 10.10 4.89 -13.35
CA ALA A 131 9.39 4.22 -14.44
C ALA A 131 8.14 3.52 -13.89
N LEU A 132 7.04 3.54 -14.66
CA LEU A 132 5.84 2.72 -14.40
C LEU A 132 5.75 1.58 -15.43
N THR A 133 5.25 0.42 -15.00
CA THR A 133 5.11 -0.77 -15.84
C THR A 133 3.83 -1.53 -15.54
N GLY A 134 3.46 -2.44 -16.45
CA GLY A 134 2.38 -3.40 -16.26
C GLY A 134 1.00 -2.81 -16.52
N SER A 135 -0.03 -3.43 -15.95
CA SER A 135 -1.40 -2.99 -16.12
C SER A 135 -2.25 -3.20 -14.87
N VAL A 136 -3.29 -2.39 -14.77
CA VAL A 136 -4.37 -2.53 -13.79
C VAL A 136 -5.65 -2.65 -14.58
N HIS A 137 -6.33 -3.77 -14.41
CA HIS A 137 -7.71 -3.94 -14.85
C HIS A 137 -8.63 -3.61 -13.68
N VAL A 138 -9.68 -2.85 -13.95
CA VAL A 138 -10.66 -2.39 -12.97
C VAL A 138 -12.06 -2.66 -13.50
N SER A 139 -12.94 -3.14 -12.64
CA SER A 139 -14.36 -3.30 -12.93
C SER A 139 -15.20 -2.93 -11.72
N ASP A 140 -16.40 -2.44 -12.00
CA ASP A 140 -17.43 -2.18 -11.01
C ASP A 140 -18.32 -3.44 -10.86
N PRO A 141 -18.36 -4.07 -9.67
CA PRO A 141 -19.26 -5.19 -9.38
C PRO A 141 -20.76 -4.82 -9.43
N LEU A 142 -21.11 -3.54 -9.22
CA LEU A 142 -22.47 -3.02 -9.13
C LEU A 142 -22.71 -1.84 -10.09
N PRO A 143 -22.55 -2.01 -11.43
CA PRO A 143 -22.45 -0.94 -12.44
C PRO A 143 -23.70 -0.06 -12.66
N ASN A 144 -24.73 -0.20 -11.83
CA ASN A 144 -25.95 0.60 -11.88
C ASN A 144 -26.36 1.09 -10.48
N SER A 145 -25.45 1.08 -9.51
CA SER A 145 -25.72 1.39 -8.11
C SER A 145 -24.48 2.02 -7.49
N PRO A 146 -24.48 3.35 -7.25
CA PRO A 146 -23.27 4.05 -6.88
C PRO A 146 -22.77 3.58 -5.51
N GLY A 147 -21.47 3.28 -5.42
CA GLY A 147 -20.88 2.69 -4.22
C GLY A 147 -19.37 2.84 -4.12
N TYR A 148 -18.75 2.03 -3.28
CA TYR A 148 -17.28 1.90 -3.21
C TYR A 148 -16.81 0.56 -3.77
N ASP A 149 -17.73 -0.22 -4.34
CA ASP A 149 -17.46 -1.55 -4.86
C ASP A 149 -16.50 -1.48 -6.04
N LEU A 150 -15.49 -2.34 -6.02
CA LEU A 150 -14.34 -2.26 -6.91
C LEU A 150 -13.72 -3.65 -7.01
N MET A 151 -13.36 -4.07 -8.22
CA MET A 151 -12.46 -5.20 -8.45
C MET A 151 -11.26 -4.74 -9.26
N GLU A 152 -10.05 -4.96 -8.73
CA GLU A 152 -8.77 -4.71 -9.39
C GLU A 152 -8.07 -6.04 -9.71
N VAL A 153 -7.50 -6.14 -10.91
CA VAL A 153 -6.52 -7.16 -11.28
C VAL A 153 -5.23 -6.47 -11.69
N LEU A 154 -4.16 -6.73 -10.95
CA LEU A 154 -2.83 -6.18 -11.20
C LEU A 154 -2.02 -7.21 -11.99
N THR A 155 -1.46 -6.81 -13.12
CA THR A 155 -0.59 -7.64 -13.95
C THR A 155 0.74 -6.93 -14.16
N ASP A 156 1.79 -7.42 -13.51
CA ASP A 156 3.12 -6.83 -13.48
C ASP A 156 3.12 -5.31 -13.17
N PHE A 157 2.08 -4.86 -12.45
CA PHE A 157 1.88 -3.45 -12.17
C PHE A 157 2.94 -2.99 -11.19
N GLY A 158 3.72 -1.99 -11.57
CA GLY A 158 4.93 -1.71 -10.81
C GLY A 158 5.55 -0.37 -11.10
N HIS A 159 6.59 -0.11 -10.32
CA HIS A 159 7.45 1.02 -10.54
C HIS A 159 8.91 0.68 -10.33
N THR A 160 9.77 1.40 -11.03
CA THR A 160 11.21 1.37 -10.85
C THR A 160 11.71 2.75 -10.49
N PHE A 161 12.47 2.85 -9.40
CA PHE A 161 13.21 4.03 -9.00
C PHE A 161 14.69 3.80 -9.31
N THR A 162 15.31 4.75 -10.01
CA THR A 162 16.75 4.75 -10.27
C THR A 162 17.34 6.08 -9.83
N SER A 163 18.34 6.02 -8.95
CA SER A 163 19.16 7.18 -8.55
C SER A 163 19.87 7.82 -9.75
N GLY A 164 20.24 9.09 -9.63
CA GLY A 164 20.70 9.90 -10.78
C GLY A 164 22.05 9.53 -11.34
N ASN A 165 22.89 8.96 -10.50
CA ASN A 165 24.16 8.37 -10.91
C ASN A 165 23.99 6.93 -11.45
N GLY A 166 22.77 6.38 -11.44
CA GLY A 166 22.47 5.02 -11.87
C GLY A 166 22.97 3.93 -10.92
N ALA A 167 23.57 4.27 -9.78
CA ALA A 167 24.20 3.29 -8.88
C ALA A 167 23.16 2.47 -8.10
N HIS A 168 22.02 3.07 -7.82
CA HIS A 168 20.92 2.46 -7.07
C HIS A 168 19.66 2.37 -7.92
N THR A 169 19.14 1.15 -8.03
CA THR A 169 17.85 0.85 -8.62
C THR A 169 17.03 0.05 -7.63
N ALA A 170 15.77 0.40 -7.48
CA ALA A 170 14.77 -0.37 -6.73
C ALA A 170 13.53 -0.53 -7.62
N GLN A 171 13.05 -1.75 -7.76
CA GLN A 171 11.87 -2.08 -8.54
C GLN A 171 10.87 -2.79 -7.63
N THR A 172 9.60 -2.47 -7.81
CA THR A 172 8.48 -3.20 -7.22
C THR A 172 7.48 -3.54 -8.31
N THR A 173 7.08 -4.80 -8.40
CA THR A 173 5.98 -5.26 -9.27
C THR A 173 4.93 -5.97 -8.44
N ARG A 174 3.68 -5.90 -8.88
CA ARG A 174 2.53 -6.48 -8.20
C ARG A 174 1.70 -7.28 -9.18
N ASN A 175 1.28 -8.45 -8.73
CA ASN A 175 0.41 -9.37 -9.45
C ASN A 175 -0.70 -9.84 -8.52
N GLY A 176 -1.90 -10.04 -9.07
CA GLY A 176 -3.01 -10.64 -8.34
C GLY A 176 -4.25 -9.76 -8.31
N THR A 177 -5.12 -9.99 -7.33
CA THR A 177 -6.43 -9.34 -7.26
C THR A 177 -6.66 -8.62 -5.95
N ARG A 178 -7.50 -7.60 -6.03
CA ARG A 178 -8.05 -6.90 -4.87
C ARG A 178 -9.51 -6.59 -5.16
N SER A 179 -10.38 -6.80 -4.20
CA SER A 179 -11.76 -6.34 -4.27
C SER A 179 -12.09 -5.47 -3.06
N VAL A 180 -12.85 -4.40 -3.28
CA VAL A 180 -13.52 -3.64 -2.23
C VAL A 180 -15.01 -3.83 -2.40
N SER A 181 -15.74 -4.00 -1.29
CA SER A 181 -17.20 -3.98 -1.29
C SER A 181 -17.73 -3.11 -0.15
N GLN A 182 -18.92 -2.53 -0.36
CA GLN A 182 -19.59 -1.71 0.64
C GLN A 182 -20.89 -2.37 1.13
N ALA A 183 -21.14 -2.30 2.44
CA ALA A 183 -22.44 -2.59 3.02
C ALA A 183 -22.74 -1.65 4.20
N ALA A 184 -23.63 -0.68 4.00
CA ALA A 184 -24.01 0.32 5.01
C ALA A 184 -22.79 1.06 5.60
N ASN A 185 -22.42 0.77 6.85
CA ASN A 185 -21.24 1.34 7.53
C ASN A 185 -19.99 0.44 7.43
N LEU A 186 -20.01 -0.62 6.62
CA LEU A 186 -18.90 -1.55 6.43
C LEU A 186 -18.27 -1.35 5.05
N LEU A 187 -16.94 -1.32 5.00
CA LEU A 187 -16.14 -1.55 3.80
C LEU A 187 -15.25 -2.76 4.01
N THR A 188 -15.21 -3.67 3.04
CA THR A 188 -14.36 -4.87 3.10
C THR A 188 -13.42 -4.85 1.91
N ALA A 189 -12.11 -4.93 2.16
CA ALA A 189 -11.08 -5.12 1.14
C ALA A 189 -10.51 -6.54 1.28
N ALA A 190 -10.67 -7.36 0.25
CA ALA A 190 -10.04 -8.68 0.16
C ALA A 190 -8.91 -8.62 -0.86
N GLU A 191 -7.74 -9.15 -0.50
CA GLU A 191 -6.54 -9.11 -1.34
C GLU A 191 -5.92 -10.48 -1.50
N GLN A 192 -5.49 -10.77 -2.73
CA GLN A 192 -4.61 -11.87 -3.10
C GLN A 192 -3.53 -11.30 -3.99
N LEU A 193 -2.53 -10.68 -3.37
CA LEU A 193 -1.49 -9.93 -4.06
C LEU A 193 -0.11 -10.53 -3.81
N VAL A 194 0.71 -10.54 -4.86
CA VAL A 194 2.13 -10.86 -4.80
C VAL A 194 2.92 -9.62 -5.21
N SER A 195 3.66 -9.05 -4.26
CA SER A 195 4.56 -7.92 -4.46
C SER A 195 6.00 -8.42 -4.54
N ALA A 196 6.62 -8.37 -5.71
CA ALA A 196 8.04 -8.67 -5.90
C ALA A 196 8.87 -7.39 -5.87
N ARG A 197 9.98 -7.40 -5.13
CA ARG A 197 10.86 -6.25 -4.90
C ARG A 197 12.29 -6.64 -5.18
N SER A 198 12.93 -5.94 -6.11
CA SER A 198 14.30 -6.20 -6.51
C SER A 198 15.10 -4.89 -6.60
N GLY A 199 16.42 -5.00 -6.61
CA GLY A 199 17.26 -3.81 -6.71
C GLY A 199 18.74 -4.10 -6.51
N THR A 200 19.56 -3.06 -6.58
CA THR A 200 21.02 -3.19 -6.45
C THR A 200 21.51 -3.24 -5.00
N LEU A 201 20.63 -3.00 -4.02
CA LEU A 201 20.97 -2.84 -2.60
C LEU A 201 20.67 -4.06 -1.73
N GLY A 202 20.22 -5.18 -2.29
CA GLY A 202 19.94 -6.37 -1.51
C GLY A 202 19.37 -7.52 -2.31
N PRO A 203 19.13 -8.68 -1.64
CA PRO A 203 18.45 -9.79 -2.28
C PRO A 203 17.03 -9.39 -2.68
N GLU A 204 16.52 -10.11 -3.69
CA GLU A 204 15.12 -10.03 -4.07
C GLU A 204 14.22 -10.47 -2.91
N LYS A 205 13.07 -9.80 -2.81
CA LYS A 205 12.06 -10.05 -1.79
C LYS A 205 10.72 -10.22 -2.46
N THR A 206 9.95 -11.18 -1.98
CA THR A 206 8.58 -11.38 -2.43
C THR A 206 7.68 -11.36 -1.22
N VAL A 207 6.58 -10.63 -1.34
CA VAL A 207 5.54 -10.55 -0.32
C VAL A 207 4.26 -11.07 -0.93
N THR A 208 3.62 -12.02 -0.25
CA THR A 208 2.28 -12.48 -0.61
C THR A 208 1.30 -12.04 0.47
N SER A 209 0.29 -11.28 0.11
CA SER A 209 -0.83 -10.89 0.97
C SER A 209 -2.06 -11.67 0.53
N ASP A 210 -2.59 -12.51 1.42
CA ASP A 210 -3.86 -13.21 1.27
C ASP A 210 -4.71 -12.92 2.51
N TRP A 211 -5.33 -11.75 2.53
CA TRP A 211 -5.99 -11.23 3.72
C TRP A 211 -7.25 -10.44 3.42
N VAL A 212 -8.02 -10.19 4.47
CA VAL A 212 -9.19 -9.33 4.47
C VAL A 212 -8.95 -8.19 5.45
N VAL A 213 -9.26 -6.99 5.01
CA VAL A 213 -9.32 -5.78 5.85
C VAL A 213 -10.76 -5.31 5.88
N GLU A 214 -11.32 -5.15 7.07
CA GLU A 214 -12.68 -4.62 7.24
C GLU A 214 -12.63 -3.30 7.98
N PHE A 215 -13.26 -2.27 7.44
CA PHE A 215 -13.51 -1.01 8.11
C PHE A 215 -14.98 -0.91 8.49
N THR A 216 -15.27 -0.73 9.78
CA THR A 216 -16.61 -0.43 10.29
C THR A 216 -16.65 1.00 10.78
N GLY A 217 -17.45 1.84 10.12
CA GLY A 217 -17.69 3.22 10.50
C GLY A 217 -18.62 3.37 11.71
N ASP A 218 -18.38 4.41 12.51
CA ASP A 218 -19.27 4.83 13.61
C ASP A 218 -20.60 5.44 13.10
N ALA A 219 -20.68 5.67 11.79
CA ALA A 219 -21.86 6.12 11.05
C ALA A 219 -21.92 5.43 9.68
N ASP A 220 -23.07 5.53 9.02
CA ASP A 220 -23.24 5.03 7.65
C ASP A 220 -22.23 5.68 6.70
N ILE A 221 -21.70 4.87 5.79
CA ILE A 221 -20.78 5.33 4.76
C ILE A 221 -21.61 5.78 3.56
N MET A 222 -21.48 7.05 3.21
CA MET A 222 -22.18 7.64 2.07
C MET A 222 -21.20 7.89 0.94
N HIS A 223 -21.56 7.43 -0.26
CA HIS A 223 -20.72 7.64 -1.44
C HIS A 223 -20.43 9.13 -1.67
N GLY A 224 -19.16 9.46 -1.79
CA GLY A 224 -18.67 10.82 -2.05
C GLY A 224 -18.41 11.65 -0.80
N ASP A 225 -18.87 11.21 0.37
CA ASP A 225 -18.54 11.84 1.64
C ASP A 225 -17.20 11.32 2.20
N PRO A 226 -16.49 12.10 3.03
CA PRO A 226 -15.37 11.59 3.79
C PRO A 226 -15.81 10.42 4.68
N LEU A 227 -14.97 9.38 4.77
CA LEU A 227 -15.24 8.27 5.69
C LEU A 227 -15.34 8.78 7.13
N PRO A 228 -16.33 8.30 7.90
CA PRO A 228 -16.45 8.62 9.32
C PRO A 228 -15.28 8.00 10.10
N SER A 229 -15.11 8.39 11.37
CA SER A 229 -14.29 7.59 12.28
C SER A 229 -14.86 6.17 12.41
N GLY A 230 -14.02 5.23 12.84
CA GLY A 230 -14.44 3.85 12.98
C GLY A 230 -13.32 2.93 13.41
N SER A 231 -13.50 1.63 13.18
CA SER A 231 -12.52 0.60 13.52
C SER A 231 -12.16 -0.25 12.31
N ILE A 232 -10.91 -0.69 12.25
CA ILE A 232 -10.41 -1.61 11.23
C ILE A 232 -10.01 -2.93 11.88
N THR A 233 -10.34 -4.03 11.22
CA THR A 233 -9.78 -5.36 11.47
C THR A 233 -9.02 -5.84 10.23
N VAL A 234 -8.02 -6.68 10.47
CA VAL A 234 -7.17 -7.34 9.48
C VAL A 234 -7.02 -8.79 9.91
N GLU A 235 -7.36 -9.71 9.01
CA GLU A 235 -7.27 -11.15 9.22
C GLU A 235 -6.81 -11.84 7.93
N GLY A 236 -5.96 -12.86 8.05
CA GLY A 236 -5.53 -13.66 6.88
C GLY A 236 -4.10 -14.16 6.98
N ALA A 237 -3.50 -14.44 5.83
CA ALA A 237 -2.12 -14.89 5.71
C ALA A 237 -1.25 -13.81 5.06
N TRP A 238 0.00 -13.74 5.50
CA TRP A 238 1.00 -12.86 4.92
C TRP A 238 2.35 -13.58 4.90
N THR A 239 2.97 -13.67 3.72
CA THR A 239 4.23 -14.39 3.55
C THR A 239 5.31 -13.44 3.08
N PHE A 240 6.44 -13.43 3.79
CA PHE A 240 7.63 -12.67 3.43
C PHE A 240 8.75 -13.63 3.02
N THR A 241 9.20 -13.50 1.78
CA THR A 241 10.31 -14.28 1.23
C THR A 241 11.48 -13.36 0.92
N ARG A 242 12.69 -13.75 1.32
CA ARG A 242 13.95 -13.03 1.05
C ARG A 242 15.03 -14.04 0.66
N GLY A 243 15.38 -14.09 -0.62
CA GLY A 243 16.23 -15.16 -1.14
C GLY A 243 15.64 -16.55 -0.80
N PRO A 244 16.38 -17.46 -0.11
CA PRO A 244 15.85 -18.76 0.29
C PRO A 244 15.02 -18.75 1.58
N GLN A 245 14.98 -17.63 2.30
CA GLN A 245 14.29 -17.53 3.58
C GLN A 245 12.81 -17.21 3.35
N VAL A 246 11.92 -18.05 3.87
CA VAL A 246 10.46 -17.84 3.86
C VAL A 246 9.99 -17.67 5.30
N ARG A 247 9.12 -16.69 5.52
CA ARG A 247 8.46 -16.39 6.79
C ARG A 247 6.97 -16.31 6.53
N GLU A 248 6.21 -17.24 7.09
CA GLU A 248 4.76 -17.30 6.97
C GLU A 248 4.14 -16.73 8.23
N PHE A 249 3.20 -15.80 8.05
CA PHE A 249 2.51 -15.15 9.14
C PHE A 249 1.01 -15.34 9.04
N VAL A 250 0.38 -15.62 10.17
CA VAL A 250 -1.07 -15.48 10.34
C VAL A 250 -1.32 -14.11 10.95
N MET A 251 -2.13 -13.31 10.25
CA MET A 251 -2.48 -11.95 10.64
C MET A 251 -3.78 -11.96 11.43
N THR A 252 -3.80 -11.30 12.58
CA THR A 252 -5.00 -11.20 13.41
C THR A 252 -5.02 -9.87 14.16
N THR A 253 -6.15 -9.18 14.12
CA THR A 253 -6.37 -7.97 14.91
C THR A 253 -6.79 -8.33 16.33
N VAL A 254 -5.95 -7.98 17.30
CA VAL A 254 -6.19 -8.29 18.71
C VAL A 254 -7.01 -7.19 19.38
N THR A 255 -6.68 -5.94 19.07
CA THR A 255 -7.47 -4.77 19.45
C THR A 255 -7.82 -4.02 18.16
N PRO A 256 -9.11 -3.81 17.84
CA PRO A 256 -9.52 -3.10 16.62
C PRO A 256 -8.75 -1.79 16.42
N LEU A 257 -8.29 -1.56 15.19
CA LEU A 257 -7.49 -0.39 14.85
C LEU A 257 -8.42 0.82 14.70
N VAL A 258 -8.32 1.78 15.61
CA VAL A 258 -9.18 2.97 15.64
C VAL A 258 -8.77 3.92 14.53
N TYR A 259 -9.59 4.05 13.48
CA TYR A 259 -9.44 5.05 12.43
C TYR A 259 -10.01 6.39 12.89
N ASP A 260 -9.19 7.43 12.84
CA ASP A 260 -9.59 8.80 13.19
C ASP A 260 -9.73 9.67 11.94
N ALA A 261 -10.98 9.99 11.57
CA ALA A 261 -11.28 10.82 10.40
C ALA A 261 -10.76 12.26 10.53
N SER A 262 -10.48 12.75 11.74
CA SER A 262 -9.87 14.07 11.96
C SER A 262 -8.36 14.07 11.73
N CYS A 263 -7.75 12.89 11.60
CA CYS A 263 -6.32 12.74 11.36
C CYS A 263 -5.95 13.13 9.93
N THR A 264 -5.18 14.21 9.77
CA THR A 264 -4.81 14.76 8.44
C THR A 264 -3.57 14.10 7.82
N SER A 265 -3.17 12.92 8.30
CA SER A 265 -2.01 12.23 7.72
C SER A 265 -2.29 11.81 6.28
N ASP A 266 -1.27 11.93 5.43
CA ASP A 266 -1.29 11.51 4.03
C ASP A 266 -1.18 9.98 3.89
N ARG A 267 -0.51 9.32 4.84
CA ARG A 267 -0.44 7.85 4.92
C ARG A 267 -1.67 7.24 5.60
N PRO A 268 -2.37 6.28 4.97
CA PRO A 268 -3.53 5.58 5.54
C PRO A 268 -3.27 4.95 6.92
N SER A 269 -2.20 4.17 7.09
CA SER A 269 -1.86 3.52 8.38
C SER A 269 -1.56 4.50 9.50
N ARG A 270 -1.24 5.76 9.17
CA ARG A 270 -0.97 6.83 10.12
C ARG A 270 -2.24 7.58 10.54
N ARG A 271 -3.40 7.23 9.98
CA ARG A 271 -4.71 7.67 10.49
C ARG A 271 -5.25 6.78 11.61
N ILE A 272 -4.54 5.71 11.94
CA ILE A 272 -4.87 4.86 13.08
C ILE A 272 -4.41 5.52 14.38
N ALA A 273 -5.36 5.83 15.25
CA ALA A 273 -5.14 6.47 16.53
C ALA A 273 -4.78 5.50 17.66
N ALA A 274 -5.23 4.25 17.58
CA ALA A 274 -4.96 3.21 18.55
C ALA A 274 -5.22 1.83 17.94
N GLY A 275 -4.72 0.77 18.58
CA GLY A 275 -5.06 -0.61 18.24
C GLY A 275 -3.83 -1.50 18.12
N GLU A 276 -4.07 -2.80 17.97
CA GLU A 276 -3.01 -3.80 17.98
C GLU A 276 -3.32 -4.93 16.99
N LEU A 277 -2.33 -5.19 16.15
CA LEU A 277 -2.31 -6.28 15.19
C LEU A 277 -1.17 -7.24 15.53
N HIS A 278 -1.45 -8.53 15.45
CA HIS A 278 -0.45 -9.59 15.58
C HIS A 278 -0.20 -10.23 14.22
N ALA A 279 1.08 -10.45 13.92
CA ALA A 279 1.56 -11.31 12.87
C ALA A 279 2.25 -12.52 13.52
N GLU A 280 1.54 -13.64 13.59
CA GLU A 280 2.00 -14.88 14.20
C GLU A 280 2.90 -15.63 13.22
N LEU A 281 4.19 -15.74 13.51
CA LEU A 281 5.15 -16.50 12.71
C LEU A 281 4.87 -17.99 12.88
N VAL A 282 4.52 -18.66 11.78
CA VAL A 282 4.27 -20.10 11.74
C VAL A 282 5.35 -20.78 10.92
N VAL A 283 5.89 -21.89 11.44
CA VAL A 283 6.87 -22.73 10.73
C VAL A 283 6.43 -24.17 10.86
N ASP A 284 6.18 -24.83 9.73
CA ASP A 284 5.64 -26.21 9.65
C ASP A 284 4.35 -26.38 10.46
N GLY A 285 3.47 -25.38 10.44
CA GLY A 285 2.20 -25.37 11.18
C GLY A 285 2.32 -25.12 12.69
N VAL A 286 3.52 -24.79 13.19
CA VAL A 286 3.77 -24.51 14.62
C VAL A 286 4.06 -23.02 14.83
N LEU A 287 3.35 -22.38 15.77
CA LEU A 287 3.63 -21.01 16.21
C LEU A 287 5.05 -20.92 16.78
N ARG A 288 5.86 -20.00 16.24
CA ARG A 288 7.24 -19.75 16.66
C ARG A 288 7.43 -18.43 17.37
N GLY A 289 6.52 -17.50 17.16
CA GLY A 289 6.50 -16.22 17.86
C GLY A 289 5.51 -15.27 17.22
N THR A 290 5.37 -14.12 17.82
CA THR A 290 4.39 -13.12 17.43
C THR A 290 5.07 -11.79 17.25
N LEU A 291 4.91 -11.18 16.07
CA LEU A 291 5.24 -9.78 15.84
C LEU A 291 4.01 -8.94 16.16
N SER A 292 4.06 -8.22 17.29
CA SER A 292 3.04 -7.26 17.69
C SER A 292 3.31 -5.90 17.05
N VAL A 293 2.29 -5.34 16.41
CA VAL A 293 2.29 -4.02 15.78
C VAL A 293 1.22 -3.17 16.47
N VAL A 294 1.67 -2.14 17.21
CA VAL A 294 0.81 -1.38 18.11
C VAL A 294 0.79 0.09 17.70
N TRP A 295 -0.40 0.62 17.43
CA TRP A 295 -0.63 2.05 17.21
C TRP A 295 -1.02 2.72 18.51
N THR A 296 -0.43 3.89 18.77
CA THR A 296 -0.64 4.65 20.02
C THR A 296 -1.05 6.10 19.79
N GLY A 297 -1.14 6.55 18.53
CA GLY A 297 -1.62 7.88 18.21
C GLY A 297 -1.64 8.18 16.71
N CYS A 298 -2.59 9.02 16.31
CA CYS A 298 -2.70 9.56 14.94
C CYS A 298 -1.40 10.29 14.55
N GLY A 299 -1.00 10.15 13.28
CA GLY A 299 0.21 10.74 12.70
C GLY A 299 1.50 10.06 13.13
N THR A 300 1.44 9.10 14.06
CA THR A 300 2.62 8.36 14.53
C THR A 300 2.65 6.96 13.94
N GLY A 301 3.85 6.39 13.86
CA GLY A 301 4.02 5.02 13.35
C GLY A 301 3.78 4.01 14.45
N PRO A 302 3.39 2.77 14.10
CA PRO A 302 3.25 1.75 15.10
C PRO A 302 4.61 1.38 15.70
N THR A 303 4.61 1.01 16.97
CA THR A 303 5.72 0.28 17.58
C THR A 303 5.66 -1.19 17.20
N ARG A 304 6.81 -1.84 17.10
CA ARG A 304 6.92 -3.24 16.68
C ARG A 304 7.77 -4.03 17.65
N GLN A 305 7.28 -5.19 18.04
CA GLN A 305 7.99 -6.08 18.95
C GLN A 305 7.75 -7.53 18.56
N PHE A 306 8.83 -8.30 18.40
CA PHE A 306 8.74 -9.75 18.22
C PHE A 306 8.94 -10.47 19.55
N THR A 307 8.05 -11.40 19.86
CA THR A 307 8.10 -12.24 21.06
C THR A 307 8.12 -13.71 20.62
N PRO A 308 9.21 -14.47 20.85
CA PRO A 308 9.23 -15.92 20.60
C PRO A 308 8.17 -16.65 21.43
N ALA A 309 7.65 -17.76 20.88
CA ALA A 309 6.67 -18.62 21.52
C ALA A 309 7.26 -19.50 22.63
#